data_AF-A0A1Z8KST3-F1
#
_entry.id   AF-A0A1Z8KST3-F1
#
_cell.length_a   1.000
_cell.length_b   1.000
_cell.length_c   1.000
_cell.angle_alpha   90.00
_cell.angle_beta   90.00
_cell.angle_gamma   90.00
#
_symmetry.space_group_name_H-M   'P 1'
#
loop_
_entity.id
_entity.type
_entity.pdbx_description
1 polymer ?
#
loop_
_entity_poly.entity_id
_entity_poly.type
_entity_poly.pdbx_seq_one_letter_code
_entity_poly.pdbx_strand_id
1 'polypeptide(L)'
;MIPRDYQMRIARDGTWFHQSDPIRRHRLVKLFSTVLSRRDDGQYWLKTPAEQGIIEVEDAPFVVQAMRVENAGREDQTIHFITNLDHDLTLSVDTPLVMRPSPVTGEVTPYVEMPRGLSARLGRTVFYELVDHAVARSSTDDVAELGVVSDGVFFSLGQVSDDDIPTEMATDSSAAIRK
;
A
#
# COMPACT_ATOMS: atom_id res chain seq x y z
N MET A 1 6.24 -8.98 -31.88
CA MET A 1 6.57 -10.19 -31.11
C MET A 1 5.39 -10.45 -30.18
N ILE A 2 4.75 -11.61 -30.27
CA ILE A 2 3.64 -11.95 -29.36
C ILE A 2 4.26 -12.24 -27.98
N PRO A 3 3.78 -11.62 -26.89
CA PRO A 3 4.27 -11.92 -25.55
C PRO A 3 4.11 -13.41 -25.22
N ARG A 4 5.13 -14.03 -24.63
CA ARG A 4 5.01 -15.39 -24.11
C ARG A 4 4.21 -15.34 -22.82
N ASP A 5 3.14 -16.11 -22.74
CA ASP A 5 2.40 -16.33 -21.50
C ASP A 5 3.12 -17.40 -20.67
N TYR A 6 3.44 -17.07 -19.42
CA TYR A 6 4.07 -17.99 -18.48
C TYR A 6 3.06 -18.86 -17.70
N GLN A 7 1.76 -18.70 -17.92
CA GLN A 7 0.70 -19.41 -17.19
C GLN A 7 0.86 -19.24 -15.67
N MET A 8 1.30 -18.05 -15.27
CA MET A 8 1.50 -17.65 -13.89
C MET A 8 0.47 -16.61 -13.51
N ARG A 9 -0.07 -16.74 -12.30
CA ARG A 9 -1.05 -15.82 -11.73
C ARG A 9 -0.69 -15.48 -10.30
N ILE A 10 -0.76 -14.20 -9.95
CA ILE A 10 -0.73 -13.73 -8.56
C ILE A 10 -2.17 -13.46 -8.14
N ALA A 11 -2.66 -14.28 -7.21
CA ALA A 11 -3.97 -14.09 -6.62
C ALA A 11 -4.00 -12.85 -5.73
N ARG A 12 -5.21 -12.34 -5.44
CA ARG A 12 -5.41 -11.16 -4.61
C ARG A 12 -4.80 -11.26 -3.21
N ASP A 13 -4.72 -12.46 -2.65
CA ASP A 13 -4.09 -12.72 -1.34
C ASP A 13 -2.55 -12.75 -1.39
N GLY A 14 -1.96 -12.58 -2.58
CA GLY A 14 -0.52 -12.63 -2.82
C GLY A 14 0.01 -14.04 -3.11
N THR A 15 -0.84 -15.06 -3.20
CA THR A 15 -0.43 -16.43 -3.56
C THR A 15 -0.09 -16.50 -5.05
N TRP A 16 1.09 -17.05 -5.36
CA TRP A 16 1.52 -17.29 -6.73
C TRP A 16 1.10 -18.69 -7.20
N PHE A 17 0.60 -18.76 -8.43
CA PHE A 17 0.21 -20.00 -9.10
C PHE A 17 1.02 -20.16 -10.38
N HIS A 18 1.30 -21.40 -10.75
CA HIS A 18 1.77 -21.78 -12.10
C HIS A 18 0.92 -22.96 -12.57
N GLN A 19 0.26 -22.81 -13.71
CA GLN A 19 -0.67 -23.83 -14.24
C GLN A 19 -1.75 -24.26 -13.24
N SER A 20 -2.26 -23.31 -12.45
CA SER A 20 -3.23 -23.51 -11.36
C SER A 20 -2.71 -24.17 -10.08
N ASP A 21 -1.45 -24.62 -10.05
CA ASP A 21 -0.84 -25.14 -8.83
C ASP A 21 -0.19 -24.01 -8.01
N PRO A 22 -0.46 -23.92 -6.69
CA PRO A 22 0.13 -22.89 -5.84
C PRO A 22 1.62 -23.15 -5.61
N ILE A 23 2.44 -22.12 -5.82
CA ILE A 23 3.89 -22.15 -5.55
C ILE A 23 4.13 -21.83 -4.08
N ARG A 24 4.20 -22.86 -3.23
CA ARG A 24 4.39 -22.70 -1.76
C ARG A 24 5.82 -22.32 -1.34
N ARG A 25 6.77 -22.32 -2.28
CA ARG A 25 8.19 -22.07 -1.97
C ARG A 25 8.45 -20.55 -1.89
N HIS A 26 8.30 -19.98 -0.70
CA HIS A 26 8.50 -18.54 -0.43
C HIS A 26 9.74 -17.95 -1.10
N ARG A 27 10.92 -18.56 -0.90
CA ARG A 27 12.18 -18.10 -1.50
C ARG A 27 12.16 -18.05 -3.03
N LEU A 28 11.45 -18.99 -3.67
CA LEU A 28 11.31 -19.03 -5.12
C LEU A 28 10.38 -17.91 -5.62
N VAL A 29 9.25 -17.71 -4.94
CA VAL A 29 8.31 -16.62 -5.25
C VAL A 29 8.98 -15.25 -5.08
N LYS A 30 9.71 -15.06 -3.97
CA LYS A 30 10.50 -13.85 -3.71
C LYS A 30 11.57 -13.63 -4.78
N LEU A 31 12.20 -14.68 -5.31
CA LEU A 31 13.13 -14.55 -6.43
C LEU A 31 12.41 -14.05 -7.69
N PHE A 32 11.26 -14.62 -8.05
CA PHE A 32 10.51 -14.16 -9.21
C PHE A 32 9.99 -12.72 -9.07
N SER A 33 9.59 -12.29 -7.87
CA SER A 33 9.17 -10.90 -7.65
C SER A 33 10.28 -9.88 -7.93
N THR A 34 11.55 -10.27 -7.79
CA THR A 34 12.70 -9.39 -8.12
C THR A 34 12.85 -9.08 -9.60
N VAL A 35 12.20 -9.84 -10.48
CA VAL A 35 12.22 -9.60 -11.94
C VAL A 35 10.85 -9.15 -12.46
N LEU A 36 9.90 -8.89 -11.57
CA LEU A 36 8.58 -8.39 -11.90
C LEU A 36 8.63 -6.90 -12.27
N SER A 37 7.83 -6.52 -13.26
CA SER A 37 7.62 -5.13 -13.66
C SER A 37 6.20 -4.96 -14.18
N ARG A 38 5.65 -3.76 -14.04
CA ARG A 38 4.40 -3.37 -14.68
C ARG A 38 4.71 -2.35 -15.78
N ARG A 39 4.02 -2.48 -16.91
CA ARG A 39 4.11 -1.52 -18.02
C ARG A 39 3.01 -0.47 -17.93
N ASP A 40 3.13 0.59 -18.72
CA ASP A 40 2.18 1.70 -18.76
C ASP A 40 0.78 1.27 -19.25
N ASP A 41 0.70 0.18 -20.00
CA ASP A 41 -0.56 -0.47 -20.40
C ASP A 41 -1.23 -1.28 -19.27
N GLY A 42 -0.61 -1.33 -18.10
CA GLY A 42 -1.07 -2.05 -16.92
C GLY A 42 -0.66 -3.52 -16.87
N GLN A 43 -0.05 -4.07 -17.93
CA GLN A 43 0.34 -5.49 -17.99
C GLN A 43 1.55 -5.77 -17.10
N TYR A 44 1.50 -6.91 -16.40
CA TYR A 44 2.61 -7.42 -15.58
C TYR A 44 3.49 -8.41 -16.35
N TRP A 45 4.79 -8.31 -16.12
CA TRP A 45 5.81 -9.11 -16.81
C TRP A 45 6.91 -9.55 -15.86
N LEU A 46 7.35 -10.80 -16.03
CA LEU A 46 8.64 -11.26 -15.51
C LEU A 46 9.70 -11.01 -16.59
N LYS A 47 10.72 -10.21 -16.26
CA LYS A 47 11.77 -9.78 -17.18
C LYS A 47 13.16 -10.12 -16.65
N THR A 48 13.82 -11.02 -17.35
CA THR A 48 15.25 -11.32 -17.18
C THR A 48 16.02 -10.83 -18.42
N PRO A 49 17.37 -10.80 -18.41
CA PRO A 49 18.13 -10.48 -19.61
C PRO A 49 17.90 -11.48 -20.77
N ALA A 50 17.61 -12.74 -20.46
CA ALA A 50 17.46 -13.81 -21.45
C ALA A 50 16.03 -13.97 -21.95
N GLU A 51 15.02 -13.70 -21.10
CA GLU A 51 13.63 -13.95 -21.41
C GLU A 51 12.68 -12.89 -20.83
N GLN A 52 11.54 -12.73 -21.48
CA GLN A 52 10.43 -11.92 -21.00
C GLN A 52 9.09 -12.65 -21.25
N GLY A 53 8.22 -12.66 -20.25
CA GLY A 53 6.87 -13.21 -20.38
C GLY A 53 5.85 -12.47 -19.51
N ILE A 54 4.58 -12.56 -19.91
CA ILE A 54 3.47 -11.97 -19.17
C ILE A 54 3.00 -12.90 -18.07
N ILE A 55 2.48 -12.30 -17.00
CA ILE A 55 1.77 -12.99 -15.93
C ILE A 55 0.48 -12.25 -15.63
N GLU A 56 -0.47 -12.95 -15.01
CA GLU A 56 -1.70 -12.37 -14.50
C GLU A 56 -1.51 -11.90 -13.06
N VAL A 57 -2.10 -10.76 -12.71
CA VAL A 57 -2.16 -10.24 -11.35
C VAL A 57 -3.59 -9.77 -11.11
N GLU A 58 -4.25 -10.36 -10.13
CA GLU A 58 -5.66 -10.05 -9.87
C GLU A 58 -5.86 -8.63 -9.34
N ASP A 59 -4.97 -8.17 -8.46
CA ASP A 59 -5.10 -6.89 -7.76
C ASP A 59 -3.76 -6.15 -7.68
N ALA A 60 -2.88 -6.58 -6.78
CA ALA A 60 -1.52 -6.11 -6.64
C ALA A 60 -0.56 -7.29 -6.45
N PRO A 61 0.69 -7.20 -6.92
CA PRO A 61 1.65 -8.29 -6.82
C PRO A 61 2.14 -8.58 -5.39
N PHE A 62 1.97 -7.64 -4.48
CA PHE A 62 2.36 -7.75 -3.07
C PHE A 62 1.19 -7.38 -2.17
N VAL A 63 1.18 -7.96 -0.97
CA VAL A 63 0.25 -7.61 0.11
C VAL A 63 1.07 -7.18 1.31
N VAL A 64 0.82 -5.99 1.84
CA VAL A 64 1.40 -5.55 3.12
C VAL A 64 0.69 -6.28 4.25
N GLN A 65 1.47 -6.94 5.11
CA GLN A 65 0.96 -7.79 6.18
C GLN A 65 1.37 -7.34 7.57
N ALA A 66 2.35 -6.45 7.69
CA ALA A 66 2.74 -5.82 8.95
C ALA A 66 3.22 -4.39 8.70
N MET A 67 3.16 -3.58 9.75
CA MET A 67 3.82 -2.27 9.80
C MET A 67 4.62 -2.11 11.09
N ARG A 68 5.50 -1.11 11.10
CA ARG A 68 6.19 -0.63 12.29
C ARG A 68 6.37 0.88 12.19
N VAL A 69 6.29 1.57 13.32
CA VAL A 69 6.48 3.01 13.39
C VAL A 69 7.73 3.31 14.21
N GLU A 70 8.63 4.11 13.64
CA GLU A 70 9.78 4.67 14.33
C GLU A 70 9.49 6.13 14.69
N ASN A 71 9.97 6.59 15.85
CA ASN A 71 9.77 7.96 16.34
C ASN A 71 8.29 8.42 16.38
N ALA A 72 7.39 7.53 16.80
CA ALA A 72 5.96 7.81 16.84
C ALA A 72 5.62 9.15 17.53
N GLY A 73 4.81 9.98 16.88
CA GLY A 73 4.36 11.29 17.37
C GLY A 73 5.41 12.41 17.27
N ARG A 74 6.58 12.17 16.68
CA ARG A 74 7.64 13.18 16.48
C ARG A 74 7.65 13.67 15.03
N GLU A 75 8.33 14.79 14.78
CA GLU A 75 8.52 15.32 13.43
C GLU A 75 9.29 14.36 12.51
N ASP A 76 10.18 13.54 13.09
CA ASP A 76 10.97 12.51 12.41
C ASP A 76 10.31 11.11 12.44
N GLN A 77 8.98 11.05 12.56
CA GLN A 77 8.20 9.80 12.48
C GLN A 77 8.38 9.14 11.12
N THR A 78 8.62 7.83 11.13
CA THR A 78 8.75 7.02 9.91
C THR A 78 7.92 5.74 10.04
N ILE A 79 7.08 5.48 9.05
CA ILE A 79 6.26 4.27 8.96
C ILE A 79 6.93 3.32 7.97
N HIS A 80 7.13 2.07 8.38
CA HIS A 80 7.65 1.01 7.52
C HIS A 80 6.62 -0.10 7.38
N PHE A 81 6.55 -0.68 6.19
CA PHE A 81 5.64 -1.75 5.82
C PHE A 81 6.41 -2.99 5.42
N ILE A 82 5.92 -4.15 5.84
CA ILE A 82 6.48 -5.45 5.47
C ILE A 82 5.47 -6.20 4.60
N THR A 83 5.88 -6.59 3.41
CA THR A 83 5.03 -7.36 2.48
C THR A 83 5.03 -8.86 2.78
N ASN A 84 4.10 -9.59 2.17
CA ASN A 84 4.01 -11.05 2.17
C ASN A 84 5.24 -11.76 1.57
N LEU A 85 6.14 -11.03 0.91
CA LEU A 85 7.42 -11.54 0.41
C LEU A 85 8.62 -10.90 1.14
N ASP A 86 8.40 -10.35 2.35
CA ASP A 86 9.38 -9.67 3.20
C ASP A 86 10.21 -8.61 2.44
N HIS A 87 9.53 -7.79 1.64
CA HIS A 87 10.06 -6.49 1.25
C HIS A 87 9.76 -5.51 2.39
N ASP A 88 10.78 -4.79 2.86
CA ASP A 88 10.65 -3.66 3.78
C ASP A 88 10.51 -2.38 2.94
N LEU A 89 9.43 -1.65 3.14
CA LEU A 89 9.07 -0.45 2.41
C LEU A 89 8.89 0.70 3.40
N THR A 90 9.67 1.76 3.25
CA THR A 90 9.47 2.99 4.02
C THR A 90 8.38 3.83 3.35
N LEU A 91 7.36 4.28 4.08
CA LEU A 91 6.37 5.19 3.53
C LEU A 91 7.02 6.57 3.32
N SER A 92 7.26 6.93 2.05
CA SER A 92 7.97 8.14 1.65
C SER A 92 7.51 8.62 0.28
N VAL A 93 8.12 9.68 -0.26
CA VAL A 93 7.80 10.19 -1.61
C VAL A 93 8.13 9.20 -2.74
N ASP A 94 9.07 8.28 -2.51
CA ASP A 94 9.48 7.28 -3.50
C ASP A 94 8.59 6.02 -3.47
N THR A 95 7.97 5.77 -2.32
CA THR A 95 7.03 4.67 -2.09
C THR A 95 5.77 5.19 -1.40
N PRO A 96 5.00 6.06 -2.09
CA PRO A 96 3.86 6.76 -1.50
C PRO A 96 2.66 5.83 -1.28
N LEU A 97 1.87 6.15 -0.26
CA LEU A 97 0.54 5.57 -0.05
C LEU A 97 -0.48 6.25 -0.95
N VAL A 98 -1.29 5.46 -1.64
CA VAL A 98 -2.33 5.91 -2.57
C VAL A 98 -3.63 5.16 -2.29
N MET A 99 -4.71 5.91 -2.10
CA MET A 99 -6.07 5.39 -2.03
C MET A 99 -6.66 5.35 -3.44
N ARG A 100 -7.07 4.17 -3.92
CA ARG A 100 -7.72 4.02 -5.23
C ARG A 100 -8.72 2.85 -5.28
N PRO A 101 -9.69 2.85 -6.19
CA PRO A 101 -10.55 1.69 -6.41
C PRO A 101 -9.74 0.42 -6.72
N SER A 102 -10.05 -0.66 -6.03
CA SER A 102 -9.51 -1.98 -6.36
C SER A 102 -10.06 -2.45 -7.70
N PRO A 103 -9.22 -3.00 -8.60
CA PRO A 103 -9.69 -3.55 -9.87
C PRO A 103 -10.60 -4.78 -9.70
N VAL A 104 -10.56 -5.44 -8.53
CA VAL A 104 -11.37 -6.63 -8.23
C VAL A 104 -12.71 -6.28 -7.61
N THR A 105 -12.71 -5.34 -6.66
CA THR A 105 -13.90 -5.07 -5.82
C THR A 105 -14.55 -3.73 -6.13
N GLY A 106 -13.85 -2.79 -6.79
CA GLY A 106 -14.29 -1.41 -6.98
C GLY A 106 -14.20 -0.53 -5.73
N GLU A 107 -13.98 -1.11 -4.54
CA GLU A 107 -13.85 -0.38 -3.29
C GLU A 107 -12.54 0.41 -3.22
N VAL A 108 -12.59 1.60 -2.64
CA VAL A 108 -11.38 2.40 -2.37
C VAL A 108 -10.49 1.63 -1.39
N THR A 109 -9.28 1.33 -1.83
CA THR A 109 -8.33 0.48 -1.12
C THR A 109 -6.96 1.18 -1.05
N PRO A 110 -6.24 1.08 0.08
CA PRO A 110 -4.86 1.57 0.22
C PRO A 110 -3.84 0.69 -0.51
N TYR A 111 -2.93 1.34 -1.24
CA TYR A 111 -1.75 0.72 -1.85
C TYR A 111 -0.51 1.54 -1.58
N VAL A 112 0.62 0.89 -1.36
CA VAL A 112 1.94 1.53 -1.38
C VAL A 112 2.54 1.33 -2.76
N GLU A 113 2.85 2.42 -3.46
CA GLU A 113 3.54 2.36 -4.74
C GLU A 113 4.97 1.89 -4.56
N MET A 114 5.50 1.20 -5.57
CA MET A 114 6.83 0.62 -5.57
C MET A 114 7.52 0.88 -6.91
N PRO A 115 8.87 0.83 -6.95
CA PRO A 115 9.61 0.94 -8.21
C PRO A 115 9.13 -0.05 -9.27
N ARG A 116 9.33 0.32 -10.55
CA ARG A 116 8.93 -0.47 -11.75
C ARG A 116 7.42 -0.60 -11.94
N GLY A 117 6.67 0.41 -11.48
CA GLY A 117 5.22 0.50 -11.63
C GLY A 117 4.45 -0.53 -10.79
N LEU A 118 5.11 -1.13 -9.79
CA LEU A 118 4.51 -2.13 -8.92
C LEU A 118 3.83 -1.45 -7.74
N SER A 119 3.00 -2.19 -7.03
CA SER A 119 2.39 -1.71 -5.80
C SER A 119 2.16 -2.87 -4.83
N ALA A 120 2.03 -2.54 -3.56
CA ALA A 120 1.62 -3.46 -2.51
C ALA A 120 0.28 -3.02 -1.94
N ARG A 121 -0.73 -3.89 -1.99
CA ARG A 121 -2.03 -3.62 -1.37
C ARG A 121 -1.90 -3.74 0.15
N LEU A 122 -2.45 -2.80 0.90
CA LEU A 122 -2.48 -2.94 2.35
C LEU A 122 -3.48 -4.02 2.78
N GLY A 123 -3.04 -4.91 3.67
CA GLY A 123 -3.92 -5.82 4.38
C GLY A 123 -4.87 -5.04 5.30
N ARG A 124 -6.08 -5.57 5.53
CA ARG A 124 -7.09 -4.88 6.35
C ARG A 124 -6.59 -4.57 7.76
N THR A 125 -5.93 -5.53 8.41
CA THR A 125 -5.35 -5.33 9.74
C THR A 125 -4.34 -4.19 9.76
N VAL A 126 -3.43 -4.16 8.79
CA VAL A 126 -2.41 -3.10 8.67
C VAL A 126 -3.06 -1.75 8.38
N PHE A 127 -4.13 -1.73 7.57
CA PHE A 127 -4.84 -0.48 7.31
C PHE A 127 -5.50 0.08 8.57
N TYR A 128 -6.13 -0.75 9.41
CA TYR A 128 -6.69 -0.27 10.67
C TYR A 128 -5.61 0.23 11.63
N GLU A 129 -4.50 -0.51 11.75
CA GLU A 129 -3.34 -0.06 12.53
C GLU A 129 -2.79 1.28 12.01
N LEU A 130 -2.77 1.49 10.69
CA LEU A 130 -2.34 2.75 10.09
C LEU A 130 -3.28 3.91 10.44
N VAL A 131 -4.60 3.65 10.49
CA VAL A 131 -5.62 4.66 10.85
C VAL A 131 -5.44 5.12 12.30
N ASP A 132 -4.99 4.26 13.21
CA ASP A 132 -4.69 4.66 14.60
C ASP A 132 -3.55 5.70 14.70
N HIS A 133 -2.74 5.83 13.64
CA HIS A 133 -1.70 6.86 13.51
C HIS A 133 -2.14 8.06 12.65
N ALA A 134 -3.39 8.10 12.19
CA ALA A 134 -3.88 9.17 11.34
C ALA A 134 -4.08 10.47 12.14
N VAL A 135 -3.73 11.57 11.50
CA VAL A 135 -3.94 12.93 11.98
C VAL A 135 -4.87 13.67 11.03
N ALA A 136 -5.70 14.54 11.59
CA ALA A 136 -6.52 15.44 10.81
C ALA A 136 -5.70 16.65 10.36
N ARG A 137 -5.79 16.96 9.07
CA ARG A 137 -5.30 18.21 8.49
C ARG A 137 -6.49 19.02 8.03
N SER A 138 -6.71 20.18 8.65
CA SER A 138 -7.76 21.10 8.23
C SER A 138 -7.46 21.64 6.83
N SER A 139 -8.44 21.57 5.95
CA SER A 139 -8.43 22.27 4.66
C SER A 139 -9.21 23.59 4.76
N THR A 140 -9.05 24.46 3.76
CA THR A 140 -9.66 25.81 3.73
C THR A 140 -11.20 25.80 3.71
N ASP A 141 -11.83 24.66 3.46
CA ASP A 141 -13.27 24.53 3.15
C ASP A 141 -14.06 23.71 4.21
N ASP A 142 -13.65 23.74 5.48
CA ASP A 142 -14.28 22.99 6.60
C ASP A 142 -14.34 21.45 6.42
N VAL A 143 -13.62 20.90 5.43
CA VAL A 143 -13.43 19.46 5.28
C VAL A 143 -12.08 19.08 5.86
N ALA A 144 -12.09 18.23 6.89
CA ALA A 144 -10.86 17.67 7.44
C ALA A 144 -10.35 16.54 6.54
N GLU A 145 -9.07 16.59 6.18
CA GLU A 145 -8.41 15.48 5.51
C GLU A 145 -7.73 14.59 6.56
N LEU A 146 -8.06 13.31 6.59
CA LEU A 146 -7.33 12.35 7.41
C LEU A 146 -6.15 11.80 6.62
N GLY A 147 -4.99 11.73 7.28
CA GLY A 147 -3.80 11.15 6.68
C GLY A 147 -2.76 10.80 7.72
N VAL A 148 -1.69 10.15 7.31
CA VAL A 148 -0.54 9.82 8.17
C VAL A 148 0.67 10.64 7.78
N VAL A 149 1.52 10.96 8.75
CA VAL A 149 2.82 11.58 8.49
C VAL A 149 3.89 10.50 8.56
N SER A 150 4.75 10.45 7.55
CA SER A 150 5.94 9.59 7.52
C SER A 150 7.04 10.29 6.73
N ASP A 151 8.27 10.26 7.25
CA ASP A 151 9.43 10.88 6.60
C ASP A 151 9.20 12.37 6.28
N GLY A 152 8.54 13.08 7.20
CA GLY A 152 8.16 14.49 7.03
C GLY A 152 7.07 14.77 5.98
N VAL A 153 6.45 13.74 5.40
CA VAL A 153 5.43 13.87 4.36
C VAL A 153 4.08 13.36 4.83
N PHE A 154 3.02 14.11 4.49
CA PHE A 154 1.63 13.74 4.77
C PHE A 154 1.05 12.92 3.61
N PHE A 155 0.51 11.74 3.92
CA PHE A 155 -0.16 10.84 2.98
C PHE A 155 -1.64 10.73 3.30
N SER A 156 -2.49 11.17 2.38
CA SER A 156 -3.94 11.21 2.54
C SER A 156 -4.56 9.80 2.55
N LEU A 157 -5.46 9.57 3.51
CA LEU A 157 -6.35 8.41 3.58
C LEU A 157 -7.76 8.73 3.06
N GLY A 158 -8.09 10.01 2.93
CA GLY A 158 -9.38 10.49 2.44
C GLY A 158 -9.87 11.73 3.16
N GLN A 159 -10.95 12.30 2.63
CA GLN A 159 -11.68 13.39 3.28
C GLN A 159 -12.69 12.81 4.25
N VAL A 160 -12.86 13.48 5.38
CA VAL A 160 -13.89 13.19 6.37
C VAL A 160 -14.77 14.42 6.48
N SER A 161 -16.08 14.22 6.36
CA SER A 161 -17.06 15.25 6.67
C SER A 161 -17.24 15.32 8.19
N ASP A 162 -17.54 16.50 8.75
CA ASP A 162 -17.76 16.67 10.20
C ASP A 162 -18.82 15.70 10.78
N ASP A 163 -19.72 15.17 9.94
CA ASP A 163 -20.75 14.19 10.33
C ASP A 163 -20.21 12.77 10.59
N ASP A 164 -18.99 12.46 10.11
CA ASP A 164 -18.38 11.13 10.17
C ASP A 164 -17.28 10.99 11.25
N ILE A 165 -16.92 12.07 11.94
CA ILE A 165 -15.90 12.05 13.01
C ILE A 165 -16.54 11.49 14.29
N PRO A 166 -16.10 10.33 14.82
CA PRO A 166 -16.57 9.84 16.11
C PRO A 166 -16.24 10.87 17.19
N THR A 167 -17.26 11.28 17.95
CA THR A 167 -17.19 12.37 18.95
C THR A 167 -16.13 12.17 20.04
N GLU A 168 -15.52 10.98 20.15
CA GLU A 168 -14.46 10.66 21.12
C GLU A 168 -13.07 11.24 20.77
N MET A 169 -12.82 11.73 19.55
CA MET A 169 -11.55 12.41 19.19
C MET A 169 -11.56 13.93 19.41
N ALA A 170 -12.69 14.52 19.81
CA ALA A 170 -12.86 15.98 19.93
C ALA A 170 -12.39 16.58 21.28
N THR A 171 -11.89 15.77 22.20
CA THR A 171 -11.47 16.24 23.54
C THR A 171 -9.99 16.01 23.80
N ASP A 172 -9.11 16.83 23.21
CA ASP A 172 -7.91 17.33 23.93
C ASP A 172 -7.24 18.57 23.31
N SER A 173 -8.01 19.60 22.92
CA SER A 173 -7.41 20.91 22.57
C SER A 173 -8.17 22.14 23.05
N SER A 174 -9.03 21.99 24.06
CA SER A 174 -9.65 23.13 24.75
C SER A 174 -9.31 23.14 26.23
N ALA A 175 -8.01 23.24 26.55
CA ALA A 175 -7.56 23.50 27.91
C ALA A 175 -6.24 24.29 27.94
N ALA A 176 -6.09 25.31 27.09
CA ALA A 176 -5.02 26.30 27.25
C ALA A 176 -5.42 27.65 26.64
N ILE A 177 -6.41 28.33 27.21
CA ILE A 177 -6.53 29.80 27.30
C ILE A 177 -7.64 30.08 28.32
N ARG A 178 -7.25 30.45 29.55
CA ARG A 178 -7.93 31.36 30.52
C ARG A 178 -7.50 31.03 31.96
N LYS A 179 -6.37 31.59 32.39
CA LYS A 179 -6.25 32.65 33.41
C LYS A 179 -4.80 32.78 33.85
#